data_AF-A0A1H1WX05-F1
#
_entry.id   AF-A0A1H1WX05-F1
#
_cell.length_a   1.000
_cell.length_b   1.000
_cell.length_c   1.000
_cell.angle_alpha   90.00
_cell.angle_beta   90.00
_cell.angle_gamma   90.00
#
_symmetry.space_group_name_H-M   'P 1'
#
loop_
_entity.id
_entity.type
_entity.pdbx_description
1 polymer ?
#
loop_
_entity_poly.entity_id
_entity_poly.type
_entity_poly.pdbx_seq_one_letter_code
_entity_poly.pdbx_strand_id
1 'polypeptide(L)'
;MIIPNFPNDLLEEHQRWHHVNHVTNNNFPPIGWGDRFLNFHRQYIRKVLSWYQSQGYDMRLVQPWTEVPQGIRMSPCYDRNAEMRLRFQPQSFATVDELGRYMERLHACIHDVGSVLFNEPILQDLDLAPRSTYFYNIHGMIDNWYSNWERAMGGGIPTQQGFQSALPGFPGMTPGMQQGMQGTGFMPGMQQGMPGSGFMPGMPGMGGRTRGPKAGPVSKIKGITPLTPESEMVYSSASRKSTPGAARKAAPGTARKASGGKRRSAAAKPSFVASSRRRK
;
A
#
# COMPACT_ATOMS: atom_id res chain seq x y z
N MET A 1 11.44 4.79 10.16
CA MET A 1 11.90 5.09 11.53
C MET A 1 11.16 4.19 12.51
N ILE A 2 11.87 3.62 13.50
CA ILE A 2 11.28 2.72 14.50
C ILE A 2 10.53 3.51 15.58
N ILE A 3 9.31 3.09 15.89
CA ILE A 3 8.47 3.68 16.94
C ILE A 3 8.94 3.13 18.31
N PRO A 4 9.34 4.00 19.25
CA PRO A 4 9.72 3.58 20.59
C PRO A 4 8.51 3.13 21.42
N ASN A 5 8.74 2.18 22.33
CA ASN A 5 7.74 1.67 23.28
C ASN A 5 6.44 1.19 22.64
N PHE A 6 6.53 0.59 21.45
CA PHE A 6 5.37 0.04 20.75
C PHE A 6 4.60 -0.97 21.63
N PRO A 7 3.27 -0.91 21.74
CA PRO A 7 2.52 -1.76 22.65
C PRO A 7 2.54 -3.22 22.18
N ASN A 8 2.90 -4.13 23.08
CA ASN A 8 3.00 -5.56 22.75
C ASN A 8 1.64 -6.16 22.39
N ASP A 9 0.54 -5.70 23.00
CA ASP A 9 -0.81 -6.14 22.68
C ASP A 9 -1.21 -5.78 21.24
N LEU A 10 -0.87 -4.58 20.78
CA LEU A 10 -1.07 -4.18 19.38
C LEU A 10 -0.15 -4.94 18.43
N LEU A 11 1.06 -5.31 18.86
CA LEU A 11 1.96 -6.11 18.04
C LEU A 11 1.43 -7.55 17.89
N GLU A 12 1.02 -8.16 19.00
CA GLU A 12 0.44 -9.50 19.04
C GLU A 12 -0.86 -9.61 18.24
N GLU A 13 -1.68 -8.55 18.24
CA GLU A 13 -2.90 -8.52 17.44
C GLU A 13 -2.58 -8.65 15.93
N HIS A 14 -1.59 -7.89 15.45
CA HIS A 14 -1.13 -7.95 14.06
C HIS A 14 -0.57 -9.31 13.70
N GLN A 15 0.33 -9.83 14.54
CA GLN A 15 0.92 -11.16 14.38
C GLN A 15 -0.15 -12.23 14.30
N ARG A 16 -1.10 -12.23 15.24
CA ARG A 16 -2.18 -13.22 15.28
C ARG A 16 -3.03 -13.15 14.02
N TRP A 17 -3.35 -11.94 13.54
CA TRP A 17 -4.11 -11.81 12.30
C TRP A 17 -3.34 -12.42 11.12
N HIS A 18 -2.09 -12.05 10.90
CA HIS A 18 -1.28 -12.60 9.80
C HIS A 18 -1.02 -14.10 9.91
N HIS A 19 -0.85 -14.64 11.12
CA HIS A 19 -0.67 -16.09 11.32
C HIS A 19 -1.94 -16.89 11.00
N VAL A 20 -3.12 -16.38 11.36
CA VAL A 20 -4.40 -17.03 11.05
C VAL A 20 -4.75 -16.87 9.57
N ASN A 21 -4.34 -15.76 8.98
CA ASN A 21 -4.69 -15.37 7.63
C ASN A 21 -3.52 -15.58 6.66
N HIS A 22 -2.49 -16.36 6.99
CA HIS A 22 -1.33 -16.45 6.10
C HIS A 22 -1.71 -17.05 4.73
N VAL A 23 -1.43 -16.30 3.66
CA VAL A 23 -1.62 -16.77 2.29
C VAL A 23 -0.26 -17.18 1.74
N THR A 24 -0.12 -18.45 1.37
CA THR A 24 1.13 -18.98 0.80
C THR A 24 1.31 -18.60 -0.67
N ASN A 25 0.23 -18.23 -1.36
CA ASN A 25 0.23 -17.80 -2.76
C ASN A 25 -0.43 -16.43 -2.92
N ASN A 26 0.37 -15.37 -2.86
CA ASN A 26 -0.11 -13.99 -3.01
C ASN A 26 -0.67 -13.66 -4.40
N ASN A 27 -0.43 -14.51 -5.42
CA ASN A 27 -1.01 -14.32 -6.75
C ASN A 27 -2.48 -14.74 -6.79
N PHE A 28 -2.89 -15.68 -5.92
CA PHE A 28 -4.24 -16.24 -5.89
C PHE A 28 -4.81 -16.33 -4.46
N PRO A 29 -4.97 -15.19 -3.77
CA PRO A 29 -5.58 -15.19 -2.44
C PRO A 29 -7.03 -15.71 -2.49
N PRO A 30 -7.49 -16.41 -1.43
CA PRO A 30 -8.81 -17.00 -1.37
C PRO A 30 -9.93 -15.93 -1.44
N ILE A 31 -11.14 -16.34 -1.81
CA ILE A 31 -12.30 -15.44 -1.83
C ILE A 31 -12.53 -14.84 -0.44
N GLY A 32 -12.86 -13.55 -0.39
CA GLY A 32 -13.05 -12.77 0.83
C GLY A 32 -11.75 -12.33 1.50
N TRP A 33 -10.59 -12.67 0.93
CA TRP A 33 -9.29 -12.21 1.41
C TRP A 33 -9.17 -10.69 1.41
N GLY A 34 -9.50 -10.05 0.29
CA GLY A 34 -9.31 -8.62 0.11
C GLY A 34 -10.13 -7.81 1.10
N ASP A 35 -11.36 -8.26 1.35
CA ASP A 35 -12.26 -7.65 2.33
C ASP A 35 -11.71 -7.76 3.76
N ARG A 36 -11.24 -8.94 4.16
CA ARG A 36 -10.60 -9.13 5.48
C ARG A 36 -9.34 -8.30 5.63
N PHE A 37 -8.48 -8.28 4.60
CA PHE A 37 -7.24 -7.50 4.57
C PHE A 37 -7.52 -6.02 4.78
N LEU A 38 -8.39 -5.43 3.97
CA LEU A 38 -8.68 -4.00 4.02
C LEU A 38 -9.34 -3.59 5.35
N ASN A 39 -10.34 -4.35 5.81
CA ASN A 39 -11.03 -4.02 7.05
C ASN A 39 -10.13 -4.17 8.27
N PHE A 40 -9.33 -5.22 8.34
CA PHE A 40 -8.39 -5.41 9.45
C PHE A 40 -7.39 -4.26 9.51
N HIS A 41 -6.67 -3.98 8.43
CA HIS A 41 -5.62 -2.96 8.43
C HIS A 41 -6.17 -1.57 8.72
N ARG A 42 -7.34 -1.21 8.17
CA ARG A 42 -8.03 0.04 8.50
C ARG A 42 -8.31 0.18 10.00
N GLN A 43 -8.86 -0.84 10.63
CA GLN A 43 -9.17 -0.81 12.07
C GLN A 43 -7.90 -0.82 12.92
N TYR A 44 -6.92 -1.62 12.51
CA TYR A 44 -5.63 -1.74 13.16
C TYR A 44 -4.88 -0.41 13.20
N ILE A 45 -4.69 0.24 12.05
CA ILE A 45 -3.97 1.53 12.00
C ILE A 45 -4.70 2.61 12.81
N ARG A 46 -6.04 2.62 12.84
CA ARG A 46 -6.79 3.58 13.67
C ARG A 46 -6.51 3.41 15.16
N LYS A 47 -6.47 2.17 15.66
CA LYS A 47 -6.13 1.88 17.06
C LYS A 47 -4.70 2.31 17.38
N VAL A 48 -3.75 1.95 16.53
CA VAL A 48 -2.35 2.32 16.76
C VAL A 48 -2.14 3.82 16.67
N LEU A 49 -2.73 4.51 15.69
CA LEU A 49 -2.60 5.96 15.55
C LEU A 49 -3.23 6.72 16.72
N SER A 50 -4.34 6.21 17.28
CA SER A 50 -4.92 6.75 18.53
C SER A 50 -3.96 6.62 19.70
N TRP A 51 -3.31 5.45 19.86
CA TRP A 51 -2.28 5.28 20.88
C TRP A 51 -1.07 6.18 20.62
N TYR A 52 -0.56 6.20 19.39
CA TYR A 52 0.60 6.98 18.97
C TYR A 52 0.42 8.47 19.28
N GLN A 53 -0.76 9.01 18.96
CA GLN A 53 -1.13 10.39 19.30
C GLN A 53 -1.18 10.62 20.81
N SER A 54 -1.71 9.67 21.59
CA SER A 54 -1.78 9.77 23.06
C SER A 54 -0.40 9.81 23.73
N GLN A 55 0.63 9.26 23.08
CA GLN A 55 2.01 9.32 23.55
C GLN A 55 2.70 10.67 23.24
N GLY A 56 2.02 11.57 22.51
CA GLY A 56 2.59 12.86 22.09
C GLY A 56 3.62 12.73 20.97
N TYR A 57 3.63 11.61 20.24
CA TYR A 57 4.52 11.43 19.10
C TYR A 57 4.10 12.28 17.89
N ASP A 58 5.06 12.57 17.00
CA ASP A 58 4.85 13.44 15.85
C ASP A 58 4.01 12.76 14.76
N MET A 59 2.73 13.17 14.66
CA MET A 59 1.79 12.65 13.68
C MET A 59 2.21 12.86 12.23
N ARG A 60 3.19 13.74 11.94
CA ARG A 60 3.72 13.95 10.59
C ARG A 60 4.49 12.73 10.08
N LEU A 61 5.07 11.94 10.98
CA LEU A 61 5.88 10.77 10.62
C LEU A 61 5.04 9.59 10.13
N VAL A 62 3.76 9.55 10.52
CA VAL A 62 2.83 8.45 10.22
C VAL A 62 1.72 8.89 9.25
N GLN A 63 1.87 10.05 8.60
CA GLN A 63 0.88 10.51 7.62
C GLN A 63 0.80 9.54 6.44
N PRO A 64 -0.41 9.22 5.96
CA PRO A 64 -0.57 8.46 4.73
C PRO A 64 0.26 9.07 3.60
N TRP A 65 0.97 8.24 2.84
CA TRP A 65 1.54 8.74 1.60
C TRP A 65 0.41 9.12 0.64
N THR A 66 0.57 10.25 -0.05
CA THR A 66 -0.35 10.69 -1.10
C THR A 66 -0.14 9.91 -2.40
N GLU A 67 1.05 9.34 -2.57
CA GLU A 67 1.45 8.51 -3.69
C GLU A 67 2.59 7.58 -3.29
N VAL A 68 2.79 6.50 -4.06
CA VAL A 68 3.92 5.61 -3.82
C VAL A 68 5.24 6.34 -4.11
N PRO A 69 6.23 6.27 -3.20
CA PRO A 69 7.54 6.89 -3.42
C PRO A 69 8.17 6.47 -4.75
N GLN A 70 8.78 7.43 -5.45
CA GLN A 70 9.30 7.22 -6.80
C GLN A 70 10.30 6.05 -6.90
N GLY A 71 11.15 5.86 -5.89
CA GLY A 71 12.09 4.72 -5.86
C GLY A 71 11.37 3.36 -5.90
N ILE A 72 10.20 3.25 -5.26
CA ILE A 72 9.36 2.05 -5.29
C ILE A 72 8.65 1.95 -6.64
N ARG A 73 8.10 3.06 -7.16
CA ARG A 73 7.40 3.09 -8.46
C ARG A 73 8.29 2.69 -9.64
N MET A 74 9.60 2.88 -9.52
CA MET A 74 10.60 2.51 -10.53
C MET A 74 11.11 1.09 -10.39
N SER A 75 10.69 0.36 -9.35
CA SER A 75 11.11 -1.02 -9.15
C SER A 75 10.43 -1.98 -10.14
N PRO A 76 11.10 -3.08 -10.55
CA PRO A 76 10.54 -4.02 -11.51
C PRO A 76 9.25 -4.72 -11.07
N CYS A 77 9.03 -4.89 -9.76
CA CYS A 77 7.83 -5.55 -9.24
C CYS A 77 6.61 -4.63 -9.19
N TYR A 78 6.79 -3.31 -9.36
CA TYR A 78 5.71 -2.35 -9.14
C TYR A 78 4.91 -2.08 -10.41
N ASP A 79 3.63 -2.45 -10.41
CA ASP A 79 2.72 -2.16 -11.52
C ASP A 79 2.13 -0.74 -11.40
N ARG A 80 2.72 0.19 -12.16
CA ARG A 80 2.25 1.58 -12.23
C ARG A 80 0.85 1.71 -12.84
N ASN A 81 0.45 0.81 -13.76
CA ASN A 81 -0.89 0.85 -14.34
C ASN A 81 -1.93 0.42 -13.31
N ALA A 82 -1.58 -0.54 -12.44
CA ALA A 82 -2.42 -0.94 -11.32
C ALA A 82 -2.64 0.21 -10.33
N GLU A 83 -1.60 0.97 -9.98
CA GLU A 83 -1.76 2.18 -9.15
C GLU A 83 -2.70 3.19 -9.82
N MET A 84 -2.54 3.44 -11.12
CA MET A 84 -3.43 4.36 -11.86
C MET A 84 -4.88 3.90 -11.82
N ARG A 85 -5.15 2.60 -11.99
CA ARG A 85 -6.52 2.05 -11.90
C ARG A 85 -7.11 2.26 -10.50
N LEU A 86 -6.34 1.98 -9.45
CA LEU A 86 -6.78 2.20 -8.06
C LEU A 86 -7.14 3.66 -7.78
N ARG A 87 -6.36 4.60 -8.33
CA ARG A 87 -6.54 6.04 -8.09
C ARG A 87 -7.67 6.65 -8.91
N PHE A 88 -7.73 6.30 -10.19
CA PHE A 88 -8.55 7.03 -11.17
C PHE A 88 -9.74 6.24 -11.70
N GLN A 89 -9.79 4.94 -11.46
CA GLN A 89 -10.90 4.07 -11.87
C GLN A 89 -11.36 3.15 -10.73
N PRO A 90 -11.56 3.67 -9.50
CA PRO A 90 -11.96 2.83 -8.37
C PRO A 90 -13.28 2.07 -8.61
N GLN A 91 -14.23 2.65 -9.34
CA GLN A 91 -15.49 1.99 -9.72
C GLN A 91 -15.32 0.75 -10.61
N SER A 92 -14.12 0.49 -11.13
CA SER A 92 -13.82 -0.69 -11.93
C SER A 92 -13.70 -1.98 -11.12
N PHE A 93 -13.78 -1.92 -9.79
CA PHE A 93 -13.79 -3.09 -8.91
C PHE A 93 -15.20 -3.34 -8.40
N ALA A 94 -15.75 -4.52 -8.71
CA ALA A 94 -17.15 -4.83 -8.42
C ALA A 94 -17.41 -5.04 -6.92
N THR A 95 -16.39 -5.47 -6.16
CA THR A 95 -16.50 -5.79 -4.74
C THR A 95 -15.26 -5.33 -3.96
N VAL A 96 -15.42 -5.13 -2.65
CA VAL A 96 -14.29 -4.87 -1.72
C VAL A 96 -13.24 -5.98 -1.80
N ASP A 97 -13.69 -7.24 -1.95
CA ASP A 97 -12.76 -8.37 -2.05
C ASP A 97 -11.90 -8.29 -3.32
N GLU A 98 -12.51 -7.96 -4.47
CA GLU A 98 -11.76 -7.75 -5.71
C GLU A 98 -10.74 -6.62 -5.57
N LEU A 99 -11.16 -5.48 -4.99
CA LEU A 99 -10.30 -4.35 -4.71
C LEU A 99 -9.11 -4.74 -3.83
N GLY A 100 -9.37 -5.39 -2.69
CA GLY A 100 -8.33 -5.75 -1.73
C GLY A 100 -7.34 -6.78 -2.29
N ARG A 101 -7.81 -7.81 -3.00
CA ARG A 101 -6.94 -8.77 -3.69
C ARG A 101 -6.10 -8.09 -4.78
N TYR A 102 -6.63 -7.06 -5.44
CA TYR A 102 -5.89 -6.26 -6.41
C TYR A 102 -4.79 -5.41 -5.76
N MET A 103 -5.08 -4.77 -4.62
CA MET A 103 -4.14 -3.96 -3.86
C MET A 103 -2.99 -4.78 -3.26
N GLU A 104 -3.26 -5.99 -2.78
CA GLU A 104 -2.27 -6.87 -2.15
C GLU A 104 -1.03 -7.08 -3.03
N ARG A 105 -1.22 -7.16 -4.36
CA ARG A 105 -0.11 -7.35 -5.31
C ARG A 105 0.87 -6.18 -5.35
N LEU A 106 0.37 -4.96 -5.20
CA LEU A 106 1.23 -3.77 -5.10
C LEU A 106 1.82 -3.65 -3.70
N HIS A 107 1.03 -3.95 -2.68
CA HIS A 107 1.40 -3.89 -1.27
C HIS A 107 2.67 -4.71 -0.97
N ALA A 108 2.75 -5.96 -1.44
CA ALA A 108 3.94 -6.79 -1.26
C ALA A 108 5.22 -6.13 -1.81
N CYS A 109 5.17 -5.62 -3.05
CA CYS A 109 6.31 -4.93 -3.67
C CYS A 109 6.68 -3.64 -2.91
N ILE A 110 5.69 -2.89 -2.40
CA ILE A 110 5.93 -1.68 -1.60
C ILE A 110 6.69 -2.01 -0.31
N HIS A 111 6.31 -3.09 0.40
CA HIS A 111 7.01 -3.54 1.60
C HIS A 111 8.44 -4.00 1.28
N ASP A 112 8.60 -4.86 0.28
CA ASP A 112 9.90 -5.41 -0.12
C ASP A 112 10.88 -4.30 -0.50
N VAL A 113 10.49 -3.44 -1.46
CA VAL A 113 11.35 -2.36 -1.96
C VAL A 113 11.52 -1.26 -0.92
N GLY A 114 10.46 -0.93 -0.18
CA GLY A 114 10.50 0.06 0.90
C GLY A 114 11.49 -0.35 2.00
N SER A 115 11.54 -1.63 2.37
CA SER A 115 12.45 -2.13 3.41
C SER A 115 13.91 -1.88 3.05
N VAL A 116 14.26 -2.01 1.76
CA VAL A 116 15.59 -1.73 1.24
C VAL A 116 15.83 -0.23 1.08
N LEU A 117 14.90 0.47 0.43
CA LEU A 117 15.02 1.89 0.09
C LEU A 117 15.17 2.77 1.33
N PHE A 118 14.47 2.43 2.41
CA PHE A 118 14.51 3.19 3.66
C PHE A 118 15.43 2.59 4.72
N ASN A 119 16.21 1.57 4.37
CA ASN A 119 17.11 0.84 5.27
C ASN A 119 16.39 0.37 6.55
N GLU A 120 15.21 -0.22 6.39
CA GLU A 120 14.33 -0.63 7.48
C GLU A 120 13.82 -2.05 7.24
N PRO A 121 14.66 -3.07 7.50
CA PRO A 121 14.36 -4.46 7.16
C PRO A 121 13.13 -5.01 7.90
N ILE A 122 12.77 -4.44 9.06
CA ILE A 122 11.57 -4.83 9.79
C ILE A 122 10.28 -4.56 9.02
N LEU A 123 10.32 -3.69 8.01
CA LEU A 123 9.15 -3.35 7.20
C LEU A 123 8.65 -4.56 6.40
N GLN A 124 9.51 -5.50 6.04
CA GLN A 124 9.13 -6.74 5.35
C GLN A 124 8.73 -7.88 6.31
N ASP A 125 8.94 -7.69 7.61
CA ASP A 125 8.66 -8.70 8.63
C ASP A 125 7.24 -8.50 9.16
N LEU A 126 6.32 -9.39 8.79
CA LEU A 126 4.90 -9.31 9.21
C LEU A 126 4.73 -9.29 10.73
N ASP A 127 5.70 -9.81 11.50
CA ASP A 127 5.63 -9.84 12.95
C ASP A 127 6.10 -8.54 13.61
N LEU A 128 6.87 -7.71 12.88
CA LEU A 128 7.53 -6.53 13.41
C LEU A 128 7.20 -5.23 12.65
N ALA A 129 6.67 -5.32 11.43
CA ALA A 129 6.41 -4.19 10.55
C ALA A 129 5.59 -3.06 11.19
N PRO A 130 4.58 -3.31 12.07
CA PRO A 130 3.89 -2.23 12.78
C PRO A 130 4.79 -1.33 13.62
N ARG A 131 6.00 -1.78 13.98
CA ARG A 131 6.96 -0.92 14.70
C ARG A 131 7.59 0.15 13.82
N SER A 132 7.40 0.08 12.50
CA SER A 132 7.87 1.06 11.54
C SER A 132 6.86 2.19 11.34
N THR A 133 7.33 3.43 11.32
CA THR A 133 6.51 4.57 10.84
C THR A 133 6.06 4.37 9.38
N TYR A 134 6.87 3.73 8.54
CA TYR A 134 6.54 3.47 7.13
C TYR A 134 5.38 2.51 6.94
N PHE A 135 5.13 1.60 7.89
CA PHE A 135 3.93 0.79 7.90
C PHE A 135 2.67 1.66 7.86
N TYR A 136 2.61 2.72 8.66
CA TYR A 136 1.45 3.61 8.70
C TYR A 136 1.34 4.48 7.46
N ASN A 137 2.47 4.92 6.90
CA ASN A 137 2.44 5.67 5.65
C ASN A 137 1.86 4.82 4.50
N ILE A 138 2.26 3.54 4.42
CA ILE A 138 1.79 2.56 3.43
C ILE A 138 0.32 2.21 3.65
N HIS A 139 -0.04 1.74 4.84
CA HIS A 139 -1.41 1.29 5.11
C HIS A 139 -2.41 2.45 5.16
N GLY A 140 -1.98 3.65 5.54
CA GLY A 140 -2.79 4.85 5.40
C GLY A 140 -3.08 5.20 3.94
N MET A 141 -2.10 5.05 3.04
CA MET A 141 -2.30 5.24 1.60
C MET A 141 -3.25 4.20 1.02
N ILE A 142 -3.12 2.93 1.43
CA ILE A 142 -4.06 1.86 1.06
C ILE A 142 -5.48 2.18 1.56
N ASP A 143 -5.62 2.66 2.81
CA ASP A 143 -6.92 3.07 3.35
C ASP A 143 -7.52 4.26 2.59
N ASN A 144 -6.69 5.19 2.10
CA ASN A 144 -7.14 6.28 1.23
C ASN A 144 -7.69 5.76 -0.11
N TRP A 145 -7.01 4.78 -0.74
CA TRP A 145 -7.53 4.15 -1.96
C TRP A 145 -8.82 3.37 -1.70
N TYR A 146 -8.90 2.65 -0.57
CA TYR A 146 -10.12 1.95 -0.19
C TYR A 146 -11.29 2.92 0.06
N SER A 147 -11.05 4.01 0.78
CA SER A 147 -12.03 5.08 0.99
C SER A 147 -12.46 5.73 -0.33
N ASN A 148 -11.56 5.82 -1.31
CA ASN A 148 -11.88 6.32 -2.64
C ASN A 148 -12.85 5.40 -3.39
N TRP A 149 -12.66 4.09 -3.27
CA TRP A 149 -13.60 3.09 -3.77
C TRP A 149 -14.96 3.19 -3.08
N GLU A 150 -15.00 3.30 -1.76
CA GLU A 150 -16.27 3.44 -1.02
C GLU A 150 -17.04 4.68 -1.48
N ARG A 151 -16.36 5.81 -1.71
CA ARG A 151 -16.98 7.02 -2.27
C ARG A 151 -17.49 6.82 -3.70
N ALA A 152 -16.74 6.10 -4.54
CA ALA A 152 -17.18 5.82 -5.91
C ALA A 152 -18.40 4.88 -5.96
N MET A 153 -18.54 3.99 -4.99
CA MET A 153 -19.67 3.05 -4.90
C MET A 153 -20.89 3.63 -4.17
N GLY A 154 -20.67 4.49 -3.17
CA GLY A 154 -21.73 5.12 -2.35
C GLY A 154 -22.13 6.53 -2.77
N GLY A 155 -21.36 7.17 -3.66
CA GLY A 155 -21.56 8.56 -4.13
C GLY A 155 -22.49 8.71 -5.34
N GLY A 156 -23.26 7.68 -5.67
CA GLY A 156 -24.08 7.64 -6.87
C GLY A 156 -23.29 7.15 -8.07
N ILE A 157 -23.86 6.14 -8.72
CA ILE A 157 -23.55 5.73 -10.08
C ILE A 157 -23.35 7.03 -10.90
N PRO A 158 -22.15 7.33 -11.45
CA PRO A 158 -22.15 8.14 -12.65
C PRO A 158 -22.91 7.28 -13.63
N THR A 159 -24.16 7.67 -13.89
CA THR A 159 -24.99 7.10 -14.93
C THR A 159 -24.04 6.89 -16.10
N GLN A 160 -23.88 5.65 -16.57
CA GLN A 160 -23.24 5.42 -17.85
C GLN A 160 -23.96 6.35 -18.82
N GLN A 161 -23.33 7.48 -19.11
CA GLN A 161 -23.79 8.40 -20.12
C GLN A 161 -23.70 7.59 -21.39
N GLY A 162 -24.87 7.22 -21.89
CA GLY A 162 -25.02 6.13 -22.82
C GLY A 162 -24.06 6.30 -23.99
N PHE A 163 -23.32 5.23 -24.28
CA PHE A 163 -23.09 4.88 -25.67
C PHE A 163 -24.42 4.38 -26.24
N GLN A 164 -25.39 5.29 -26.36
CA GLN A 164 -26.36 5.20 -27.44
C GLN A 164 -25.61 5.60 -28.69
N SER A 165 -25.06 4.60 -29.37
CA SER A 165 -24.75 4.70 -30.79
C SER A 165 -26.08 4.82 -31.55
N ALA A 166 -26.72 5.98 -31.47
CA ALA A 166 -27.78 6.37 -32.37
C ALA A 166 -27.16 7.21 -33.49
N LEU A 167 -27.02 6.57 -34.64
CA LEU A 167 -26.68 7.19 -35.92
C LEU A 167 -27.76 8.22 -36.35
N PRO A 168 -27.40 9.14 -37.27
CA PRO A 168 -28.08 10.42 -37.48
C PRO A 168 -29.40 10.31 -38.24
N GLY A 169 -30.25 11.31 -37.99
CA GLY A 169 -31.64 11.39 -38.42
C GLY A 169 -31.91 11.63 -39.89
N PHE A 170 -33.16 11.37 -40.24
CA PHE A 170 -33.84 11.90 -41.43
C PHE A 170 -34.65 13.15 -41.05
N PRO A 171 -34.71 14.17 -41.94
CA PRO A 171 -35.33 15.46 -41.67
C PRO A 171 -36.81 15.48 -42.07
N GLY A 172 -37.65 16.17 -41.30
CA GLY A 172 -38.94 16.62 -41.81
C GLY A 172 -39.97 17.02 -40.76
N MET A 173 -40.42 18.28 -40.88
CA MET A 173 -41.65 18.87 -40.36
C MET A 173 -41.59 19.67 -39.04
N THR A 174 -41.54 20.99 -39.23
CA THR A 174 -41.99 22.09 -38.35
C THR A 174 -43.53 22.20 -38.35
N PRO A 175 -44.20 23.21 -37.74
CA PRO A 175 -43.85 24.13 -36.63
C PRO A 175 -44.94 24.21 -35.53
N GLY A 176 -44.59 24.66 -34.31
CA GLY A 176 -45.55 25.04 -33.27
C GLY A 176 -45.00 26.15 -32.37
N MET A 177 -45.67 27.30 -32.42
CA MET A 177 -45.33 28.59 -31.79
C MET A 177 -45.50 28.61 -30.26
N GLN A 178 -44.61 29.32 -29.55
CA GLN A 178 -44.90 30.42 -28.58
C GLN A 178 -43.57 30.79 -27.86
N GLN A 179 -42.90 31.88 -28.22
CA GLN A 179 -43.08 33.25 -27.71
C GLN A 179 -43.09 33.38 -26.18
N GLY A 180 -42.07 34.03 -25.61
CA GLY A 180 -42.13 34.54 -24.23
C GLY A 180 -40.79 34.98 -23.60
N MET A 181 -40.29 36.17 -24.01
CA MET A 181 -39.50 37.15 -23.22
C MET A 181 -38.11 36.77 -22.68
N GLN A 182 -37.03 37.36 -23.20
CA GLN A 182 -36.44 38.69 -22.87
C GLN A 182 -35.76 38.74 -21.48
N GLY A 183 -34.43 38.86 -21.50
CA GLY A 183 -33.60 39.07 -20.32
C GLY A 183 -32.15 39.35 -20.70
N THR A 184 -31.91 40.56 -21.17
CA THR A 184 -30.61 41.19 -21.49
C THR A 184 -29.63 41.21 -20.32
N GLY A 185 -28.34 40.96 -20.59
CA GLY A 185 -27.26 41.18 -19.63
C GLY A 185 -25.87 41.07 -20.26
N PHE A 186 -25.43 42.15 -20.89
CA PHE A 186 -24.06 42.40 -21.34
C PHE A 186 -23.07 42.39 -20.16
N MET A 187 -21.89 41.79 -20.35
CA MET A 187 -20.64 42.33 -19.78
C MET A 187 -19.48 42.15 -20.77
N PRO A 188 -18.81 43.24 -21.19
CA PRO A 188 -17.60 43.20 -21.97
C PRO A 188 -16.35 43.35 -21.08
N GLY A 189 -15.28 42.64 -21.47
CA GLY A 189 -13.91 43.06 -21.16
C GLY A 189 -13.23 42.33 -20.00
N MET A 190 -12.26 41.49 -20.34
CA MET A 190 -10.86 41.69 -19.90
C MET A 190 -9.95 40.88 -20.83
N GLN A 191 -9.29 41.62 -21.72
CA GLN A 191 -8.22 41.19 -22.60
C GLN A 191 -6.96 41.90 -22.09
N GLN A 192 -6.00 41.14 -21.56
CA GLN A 192 -4.63 41.54 -21.22
C GLN A 192 -3.96 40.25 -20.70
N GLY A 193 -2.84 39.74 -21.16
CA GLY A 193 -1.85 40.16 -22.13
C GLY A 193 -0.64 39.26 -21.85
N MET A 194 -0.29 38.38 -22.78
CA MET A 194 0.92 37.56 -22.69
C MET A 194 2.07 38.26 -23.41
N PRO A 195 3.22 38.44 -22.74
CA PRO A 195 4.53 38.45 -23.38
C PRO A 195 5.30 37.21 -22.91
N GLY A 196 6.12 36.51 -23.67
CA GLY A 196 6.67 36.72 -24.99
C GLY A 196 7.65 35.56 -25.22
N SER A 197 7.71 35.10 -26.45
CA SER A 197 8.62 34.09 -26.96
C SER A 197 10.09 34.51 -26.80
N GLY A 198 10.83 33.75 -25.98
CA GLY A 198 12.30 33.79 -25.94
C GLY A 198 12.88 32.82 -26.96
N PHE A 199 13.37 33.37 -28.08
CA PHE A 199 14.31 32.75 -29.00
C PHE A 199 15.60 32.36 -28.25
N MET A 200 16.12 31.14 -28.48
CA MET A 200 17.52 30.81 -28.28
C MET A 200 18.14 30.36 -29.62
N PRO A 201 19.17 31.06 -30.13
CA PRO A 201 19.95 30.61 -31.26
C PRO A 201 21.25 29.90 -30.81
N GLY A 202 21.59 28.83 -31.53
CA GLY A 202 22.98 28.51 -31.85
C GLY A 202 23.72 27.50 -30.99
N MET A 203 23.96 26.31 -31.56
CA MET A 203 25.28 25.67 -31.48
C MET A 203 25.58 24.92 -32.79
N PRO A 204 26.67 25.26 -33.50
CA PRO A 204 27.18 24.50 -34.62
C PRO A 204 28.32 23.55 -34.21
N GLY A 205 28.30 22.35 -34.80
CA GLY A 205 29.50 21.71 -35.36
C GLY A 205 30.41 20.91 -34.43
N MET A 206 30.61 19.62 -34.77
CA MET A 206 31.87 18.85 -34.92
C MET A 206 31.45 17.37 -34.95
N GLY A 207 31.64 16.57 -36.01
CA GLY A 207 32.82 16.47 -36.87
C GLY A 207 33.77 15.44 -36.27
N GLY A 208 33.74 14.17 -36.72
CA GLY A 208 34.69 13.17 -36.22
C GLY A 208 34.42 11.73 -36.66
N ARG A 209 34.85 11.40 -37.89
CA ARG A 209 35.10 10.02 -38.34
C ARG A 209 36.24 9.41 -37.52
N THR A 210 36.12 8.15 -37.10
CA THR A 210 37.26 7.21 -37.11
C THR A 210 36.81 5.78 -37.37
N ARG A 211 37.70 5.08 -38.07
CA ARG A 211 37.61 3.74 -38.65
C ARG A 211 37.54 2.64 -37.57
N GLY A 212 36.89 1.52 -37.93
CA GLY A 212 36.95 0.26 -37.18
C GLY A 212 38.34 -0.38 -37.16
N PRO A 213 38.47 -1.58 -36.57
CA PRO A 213 38.76 -2.71 -37.46
C PRO A 213 38.16 -4.07 -37.04
N LYS A 214 38.00 -4.90 -38.09
CA LYS A 214 38.24 -6.36 -38.18
C LYS A 214 37.30 -7.34 -37.46
N ALA A 215 36.49 -7.96 -38.31
CA ALA A 215 35.91 -9.29 -38.13
C ALA A 215 37.01 -10.36 -37.96
N GLY A 216 36.77 -11.28 -37.03
CA GLY A 216 37.45 -12.56 -36.84
C GLY A 216 36.41 -13.69 -36.69
N PRO A 217 36.83 -14.96 -36.81
CA PRO A 217 36.05 -16.01 -37.45
C PRO A 217 34.94 -16.64 -36.60
N VAL A 218 33.90 -17.09 -37.32
CA VAL A 218 32.71 -17.80 -36.85
C VAL A 218 33.08 -19.23 -36.43
N SER A 219 33.01 -19.52 -35.14
CA SER A 219 33.00 -20.89 -34.63
C SER A 219 31.58 -21.44 -34.64
N LYS A 220 31.38 -22.51 -35.41
CA LYS A 220 30.16 -23.33 -35.44
C LYS A 220 29.95 -23.99 -34.07
N ILE A 221 28.93 -23.57 -33.34
CA ILE A 221 28.37 -24.35 -32.22
C ILE A 221 27.08 -25.00 -32.72
N LYS A 222 27.11 -26.34 -32.78
CA LYS A 222 25.94 -27.19 -32.96
C LYS A 222 25.16 -27.25 -31.65
N GLY A 223 23.85 -27.05 -31.74
CA GLY A 223 22.87 -27.64 -30.83
C GLY A 223 22.60 -26.87 -29.54
N ILE A 224 21.63 -25.96 -29.57
CA ILE A 224 20.84 -25.59 -28.40
C ILE A 224 19.38 -25.45 -28.83
N THR A 225 18.54 -26.28 -28.24
CA THR A 225 17.09 -26.34 -28.28
C THR A 225 16.48 -24.98 -27.88
N PRO A 226 15.37 -24.51 -28.49
CA PRO A 226 14.73 -23.27 -28.06
C PRO A 226 14.12 -23.46 -26.66
N LEU A 227 14.60 -22.68 -25.68
CA LEU A 227 13.93 -22.47 -24.41
C LEU A 227 12.84 -21.42 -24.61
N THR A 228 11.64 -21.75 -24.13
CA THR A 228 10.45 -20.92 -24.04
C THR A 228 10.67 -19.72 -23.11
N PRO A 229 9.94 -18.60 -23.28
CA PRO A 229 9.97 -17.50 -22.33
C PRO A 229 8.96 -17.76 -21.20
N GLU A 230 9.35 -18.56 -20.22
CA GLU A 230 8.73 -18.58 -18.90
C GLU A 230 9.82 -18.31 -17.87
N SER A 231 10.04 -17.04 -17.57
CA SER A 231 10.62 -16.66 -16.28
C SER A 231 9.52 -15.99 -15.48
N GLU A 232 8.64 -16.80 -14.91
CA GLU A 232 7.94 -16.44 -13.68
C GLU A 232 9.02 -16.15 -12.64
N MET A 233 9.35 -14.87 -12.44
CA MET A 233 9.97 -14.45 -11.19
C MET A 233 8.91 -14.62 -10.10
N VAL A 234 8.87 -15.82 -9.52
CA VAL A 234 8.14 -16.11 -8.30
C VAL A 234 8.78 -15.27 -7.20
N TYR A 235 8.26 -14.06 -6.98
CA TYR A 235 8.48 -13.31 -5.76
C TYR A 235 7.74 -14.05 -4.64
N SER A 236 8.36 -15.12 -4.15
CA SER A 236 7.94 -15.76 -2.91
C SER A 236 8.37 -14.83 -1.79
N SER A 237 7.44 -14.03 -1.28
CA SER A 237 7.53 -13.35 0.01
C SER A 237 7.47 -14.37 1.15
N ALA A 238 8.36 -15.36 1.08
CA ALA A 238 8.62 -16.29 2.17
C ALA A 238 9.28 -15.45 3.27
N SER A 239 8.49 -15.17 4.30
CA SER A 239 8.93 -14.64 5.59
C SER A 239 10.25 -15.32 5.98
N ARG A 240 11.37 -14.61 5.76
CA ARG A 240 12.68 -15.09 6.17
C ARG A 240 12.73 -14.92 7.68
N LYS A 241 12.33 -15.98 8.40
CA LYS A 241 12.63 -16.17 9.81
C LYS A 241 14.12 -15.88 10.02
N SER A 242 14.43 -14.74 10.62
CA SER A 242 15.78 -14.44 11.07
C SER A 242 16.11 -15.41 12.21
N THR A 243 17.03 -16.34 11.96
CA THR A 243 17.57 -17.25 12.97
C THR A 243 18.33 -16.44 14.02
N PRO A 244 18.08 -16.61 15.33
CA PRO A 244 18.89 -15.98 16.36
C PRO A 244 20.31 -16.52 16.32
N GLY A 245 21.29 -15.61 16.37
CA GLY A 245 22.71 -15.90 16.32
C GLY A 245 23.19 -16.89 17.38
N ALA A 246 24.15 -17.70 16.98
CA ALA A 246 24.86 -18.67 17.81
C ALA A 246 25.50 -18.01 19.05
N ALA A 247 24.96 -18.33 20.22
CA ALA A 247 25.61 -18.08 21.50
C ALA A 247 26.88 -18.94 21.60
N ARG A 248 28.01 -18.27 21.90
CA ARG A 248 29.29 -18.92 22.19
C ARG A 248 29.15 -19.82 23.42
N LYS A 249 29.63 -21.05 23.28
CA LYS A 249 29.81 -22.05 24.35
C LYS A 249 30.65 -21.48 25.49
N ALA A 250 30.14 -21.53 26.71
CA ALA A 250 30.94 -21.47 27.94
C ALA A 250 31.07 -22.89 28.51
N ALA A 251 32.28 -23.21 28.97
CA ALA A 251 32.71 -24.51 29.49
C ALA A 251 32.08 -24.86 30.86
N PRO A 252 32.05 -26.15 31.25
CA PRO A 252 31.40 -26.60 32.48
C PRO A 252 32.34 -26.51 33.69
N GLY A 253 31.86 -25.93 34.79
CA GLY A 253 32.56 -25.83 36.08
C GLY A 253 31.67 -26.25 37.24
N THR A 254 31.86 -27.48 37.69
CA THR A 254 31.73 -28.03 39.06
C THR A 254 30.67 -27.49 40.05
N ALA A 255 29.74 -28.39 40.36
CA ALA A 255 29.05 -28.65 41.63
C ALA A 255 29.33 -27.79 42.88
N ARG A 256 28.25 -27.37 43.56
CA ARG A 256 28.10 -27.52 45.02
C ARG A 256 26.64 -27.62 45.48
N LYS A 257 26.49 -28.34 46.58
CA LYS A 257 25.32 -28.97 47.21
C LYS A 257 24.57 -28.03 48.19
N ALA A 258 23.31 -28.41 48.47
CA ALA A 258 22.49 -28.14 49.67
C ALA A 258 21.98 -26.69 49.85
N SER A 259 20.80 -26.39 50.39
CA SER A 259 19.80 -27.08 51.23
C SER A 259 18.46 -26.31 51.04
N GLY A 260 17.29 -26.95 51.07
CA GLY A 260 16.50 -27.11 52.30
C GLY A 260 15.62 -25.87 52.59
N GLY A 261 14.32 -25.91 52.26
CA GLY A 261 13.41 -24.80 52.55
C GLY A 261 11.95 -25.07 52.22
N LYS A 262 11.29 -25.88 53.06
CA LYS A 262 9.86 -26.21 53.04
C LYS A 262 9.09 -25.16 53.86
N ARG A 263 8.06 -24.50 53.31
CA ARG A 263 6.96 -23.80 54.03
C ARG A 263 5.85 -23.48 53.01
N ARG A 264 4.77 -24.29 52.91
CA ARG A 264 3.48 -24.22 53.65
C ARG A 264 2.77 -22.86 53.60
N SER A 265 1.77 -22.82 52.72
CA SER A 265 0.36 -22.41 52.90
C SER A 265 -0.01 -21.25 53.82
N ALA A 266 -0.76 -20.29 53.28
CA ALA A 266 -1.99 -19.80 53.91
C ALA A 266 -2.92 -19.16 52.85
N ALA A 267 -4.14 -19.67 52.77
CA ALA A 267 -5.27 -19.06 52.10
C ALA A 267 -5.89 -18.00 53.01
N ALA A 268 -6.36 -16.89 52.42
CA ALA A 268 -7.33 -16.00 53.05
C ALA A 268 -8.14 -15.24 51.97
N LYS A 269 -9.38 -15.66 51.79
CA LYS A 269 -10.58 -14.83 51.54
C LYS A 269 -11.55 -15.19 52.69
N PRO A 270 -12.65 -14.46 52.97
CA PRO A 270 -13.27 -13.32 52.27
C PRO A 270 -13.70 -12.15 53.19
N SER A 271 -14.25 -11.06 52.65
CA SER A 271 -15.60 -10.56 53.04
C SER A 271 -16.03 -9.26 52.34
N PHE A 272 -17.34 -9.25 52.08
CA PHE A 272 -18.24 -8.19 51.64
C PHE A 272 -18.08 -6.83 52.34
N VAL A 273 -18.35 -5.73 51.62
CA VAL A 273 -19.39 -4.74 51.97
C VAL A 273 -19.97 -4.12 50.69
N ALA A 274 -21.26 -4.31 50.47
CA ALA A 274 -22.08 -3.49 49.59
C ALA A 274 -22.53 -2.25 50.36
N SER A 275 -22.48 -1.06 49.76
CA SER A 275 -23.27 0.08 50.25
C SER A 275 -23.83 0.87 49.09
N SER A 276 -25.15 0.76 48.96
CA SER A 276 -26.03 1.58 48.14
C SER A 276 -26.11 2.99 48.71
N ARG A 277 -25.93 4.03 47.89
CA ARG A 277 -26.49 5.35 48.16
C ARG A 277 -27.02 6.00 46.88
N ARG A 278 -28.35 5.94 46.79
CA ARG A 278 -29.25 6.77 45.98
C ARG A 278 -29.36 8.17 46.61
N ARG A 279 -29.30 9.22 45.79
CA ARG A 279 -29.83 10.60 45.90
C ARG A 279 -29.31 11.31 44.63
N LYS A 280 -30.08 11.87 43.72
CA LYS A 280 -31.43 12.46 43.73
C LYS A 280 -32.24 11.94 42.54
#